data_AF-A0A562M0F8-F1
#
_entry.id   AF-A0A562M0F8-F1
#
_cell.length_a   1.000
_cell.length_b   1.000
_cell.length_c   1.000
_cell.angle_alpha   90.00
_cell.angle_beta   90.00
_cell.angle_gamma   90.00
#
_symmetry.space_group_name_H-M   'P 1'
#
loop_
_entity.id
_entity.type
_entity.pdbx_description
1 polymer ?
#
loop_
_entity_poly.entity_id
_entity_poly.type
_entity_poly.pdbx_seq_one_letter_code
_entity_poly.pdbx_strand_id
1 'polypeptide(L)'
;MTGPVHRYWTGLSPALRRYYRASMLPGVLFLALTFAHEGAARHPGLTPVARTAFALAPVLALAWLFVAYLRFLRECDELERRIELDALAWAAGITLHGVLACLFLLDARVLAWPAPRAMAVLGVLLLGSYAVIRSLLHRRYQ
;
A
#
# COMPACT_ATOMS: atom_id res chain seq x y z
N MET A 1 -22.31 -26.36 -5.82
CA MET A 1 -22.61 -24.93 -5.60
C MET A 1 -21.29 -24.17 -5.49
N THR A 2 -20.96 -23.27 -6.41
CA THR A 2 -19.72 -22.50 -6.34
C THR A 2 -19.89 -21.36 -5.32
N GLY A 3 -19.06 -21.37 -4.27
CA GLY A 3 -19.11 -20.37 -3.21
C GLY A 3 -18.86 -18.94 -3.72
N PRO A 4 -19.25 -17.90 -2.96
CA PRO A 4 -19.12 -16.49 -3.35
C PRO A 4 -17.67 -16.12 -3.73
N VAL A 5 -16.68 -16.71 -3.06
CA VAL A 5 -15.26 -16.54 -3.36
C VAL A 5 -14.92 -17.03 -4.78
N HIS A 6 -15.43 -18.20 -5.17
CA HIS A 6 -15.15 -18.74 -6.50
C HIS A 6 -15.72 -17.85 -7.61
N ARG A 7 -16.95 -17.32 -7.43
CA ARG A 7 -17.56 -16.37 -8.36
C ARG A 7 -16.76 -15.07 -8.52
N TYR A 8 -16.25 -14.53 -7.42
CA TYR A 8 -15.36 -13.37 -7.45
C TYR A 8 -14.11 -13.67 -8.28
N TRP A 9 -13.40 -14.76 -7.96
CA TRP A 9 -12.17 -15.14 -8.66
C TRP A 9 -12.38 -15.38 -10.15
N THR A 10 -13.48 -16.03 -10.56
CA THR A 10 -13.77 -16.27 -11.97
C THR A 10 -14.10 -14.99 -12.73
N GLY A 11 -14.65 -13.97 -12.06
CA GLY A 11 -14.98 -12.67 -12.66
C GLY A 11 -13.79 -11.71 -12.84
N LEU A 12 -12.62 -12.01 -12.26
CA LEU A 12 -11.43 -11.15 -12.40
C LEU A 12 -10.81 -11.25 -13.80
N SER A 13 -10.24 -10.13 -14.29
CA SER A 13 -9.41 -10.14 -15.48
C SER A 13 -8.21 -11.10 -15.29
N PRO A 14 -7.71 -11.75 -16.37
CA PRO A 14 -6.54 -12.62 -16.26
C PRO A 14 -5.31 -11.92 -15.67
N ALA A 15 -5.10 -10.64 -16.00
CA ALA A 15 -4.02 -9.81 -15.45
C ALA A 15 -4.17 -9.64 -13.92
N LEU A 16 -5.37 -9.28 -13.45
CA LEU A 16 -5.64 -9.08 -12.03
C LEU A 16 -5.49 -10.38 -11.22
N ARG A 17 -5.88 -11.52 -11.79
CA ARG A 17 -5.68 -12.83 -11.17
C ARG A 17 -4.20 -13.18 -11.01
N ARG A 18 -3.37 -12.90 -12.03
CA ARG A 18 -1.91 -13.10 -11.97
C ARG A 18 -1.27 -12.17 -10.95
N TYR A 19 -1.71 -10.90 -10.91
CA TYR A 19 -1.28 -9.94 -9.89
C TYR A 19 -1.54 -10.47 -8.48
N TYR A 20 -2.77 -10.87 -8.14
CA TYR A 20 -3.07 -11.37 -6.80
C TYR A 20 -2.26 -12.60 -6.42
N ARG A 21 -2.05 -13.54 -7.37
CA ARG A 21 -1.18 -14.70 -7.15
C ARG A 21 0.26 -14.28 -6.89
N ALA A 22 0.80 -13.37 -7.70
CA ALA A 22 2.17 -12.86 -7.55
C ALA A 22 2.36 -12.07 -6.25
N SER A 23 1.30 -11.41 -5.77
CA SER A 23 1.30 -10.60 -4.55
C SER A 23 1.13 -11.42 -3.26
N MET A 24 0.72 -12.70 -3.32
CA MET A 24 0.48 -13.50 -2.11
C MET A 24 1.76 -13.67 -1.28
N LEU A 25 2.85 -14.13 -1.90
CA LEU A 25 4.11 -14.36 -1.20
C LEU A 25 4.69 -13.08 -0.58
N PRO A 26 4.89 -11.97 -1.32
CA PRO A 26 5.42 -10.75 -0.71
C PRO A 26 4.42 -10.11 0.28
N GLY A 27 3.12 -10.30 0.10
CA GLY A 27 2.11 -9.88 1.08
C GLY A 27 2.22 -10.63 2.42
N VAL A 28 2.31 -11.96 2.38
CA VAL A 28 2.54 -12.77 3.60
C VAL A 28 3.88 -12.42 4.24
N LEU A 29 4.92 -12.23 3.42
CA LEU A 29 6.24 -11.84 3.91
C LEU A 29 6.22 -10.45 4.56
N PHE A 30 5.52 -9.47 3.97
CA PHE A 30 5.33 -8.15 4.56
C PHE A 30 4.71 -8.23 5.96
N LEU A 31 3.62 -9.00 6.10
CA LEU A 31 2.97 -9.21 7.39
C LEU A 31 3.89 -9.90 8.39
N ALA A 32 4.53 -11.00 7.99
CA ALA A 32 5.46 -11.74 8.84
C ALA A 32 6.63 -10.87 9.33
N LEU A 33 7.23 -10.08 8.44
CA LEU A 33 8.33 -9.18 8.77
C LEU A 33 7.87 -8.02 9.66
N THR A 34 6.63 -7.54 9.50
CA THR A 34 6.05 -6.50 10.36
C THR A 34 5.88 -7.02 11.79
N PHE A 35 5.35 -8.23 11.98
CA PHE A 35 5.27 -8.86 13.30
C PHE A 35 6.65 -9.19 13.88
N ALA A 36 7.58 -9.66 13.05
CA ALA A 36 8.96 -9.91 13.47
C ALA A 36 9.65 -8.62 13.95
N HIS A 37 9.44 -7.50 13.26
CA HIS A 37 9.91 -6.19 13.70
C HIS A 37 9.32 -5.80 15.05
N GLU A 38 8.02 -6.00 15.27
CA GLU A 38 7.36 -5.67 16.52
C GLU A 38 7.88 -6.51 17.70
N GLY A 39 8.18 -7.79 17.46
CA GLY A 39 8.85 -8.67 18.42
C GLY A 39 10.28 -8.22 18.71
N ALA A 40 11.06 -7.94 17.66
CA ALA A 40 12.44 -7.48 17.77
C ALA A 40 12.54 -6.12 18.52
N ALA A 41 11.61 -5.20 18.28
CA ALA A 41 11.57 -3.90 18.95
C ALA A 41 11.48 -4.02 20.47
N ARG A 42 10.86 -5.10 20.98
CA ARG A 42 10.72 -5.37 22.43
C ARG A 42 11.89 -6.15 23.01
N HIS A 43 12.79 -6.70 22.19
CA HIS A 43 13.89 -7.53 22.68
C HIS A 43 15.04 -6.66 23.25
N PRO A 44 15.37 -6.79 24.55
CA PRO A 44 16.56 -6.16 25.10
C PRO A 44 17.81 -6.84 24.54
N GLY A 45 18.84 -6.08 24.18
CA GLY A 45 20.14 -6.62 23.73
C GLY A 45 20.36 -6.77 22.23
N LEU A 46 19.39 -6.40 21.38
CA LEU A 46 19.66 -6.30 19.94
C LEU A 46 20.61 -5.15 19.62
N THR A 47 21.61 -5.43 18.77
CA THR A 47 22.51 -4.40 18.26
C THR A 47 21.74 -3.38 17.41
N PRO A 48 22.22 -2.13 17.29
CA PRO A 48 21.58 -1.11 16.44
C PRO A 48 21.41 -1.59 14.99
N VAL A 49 22.40 -2.29 14.44
CA VAL A 49 22.35 -2.84 13.07
C VAL A 49 21.21 -3.83 12.92
N ALA A 50 21.06 -4.77 13.85
CA ALA A 50 19.98 -5.75 13.81
C ALA A 50 18.59 -5.07 13.92
N ARG A 51 18.45 -4.08 14.81
CA ARG A 51 17.20 -3.31 14.94
C ARG A 51 16.83 -2.59 13.64
N THR A 52 17.79 -1.95 12.98
CA THR A 52 17.56 -1.29 11.69
C THR A 52 17.18 -2.29 10.60
N ALA A 53 17.84 -3.46 10.55
CA ALA A 53 17.50 -4.50 9.59
C ALA A 53 16.04 -4.97 9.76
N PHE A 54 15.59 -5.24 10.99
CA PHE A 54 14.20 -5.60 11.26
C PHE A 54 13.21 -4.48 10.91
N ALA A 55 13.56 -3.22 11.17
CA ALA A 55 12.71 -2.07 10.84
C ALA A 55 12.53 -1.86 9.33
N LEU A 56 13.57 -2.15 8.53
CA LEU A 56 13.54 -1.96 7.08
C LEU A 56 13.09 -3.20 6.30
N ALA A 57 13.14 -4.40 6.89
CA ALA A 57 12.78 -5.63 6.21
C ALA A 57 11.36 -5.61 5.58
N PRO A 58 10.29 -5.12 6.25
CA PRO A 58 8.97 -5.02 5.62
C PRO A 58 8.96 -4.17 4.35
N VAL A 59 9.81 -3.14 4.27
CA VAL A 59 9.91 -2.25 3.10
C VAL A 59 10.37 -3.02 1.86
N LEU A 60 11.26 -4.01 2.01
CA LEU A 60 11.70 -4.86 0.89
C LEU A 60 10.57 -5.72 0.34
N ALA A 61 9.73 -6.28 1.22
CA ALA A 61 8.55 -7.03 0.81
C ALA A 61 7.52 -6.11 0.12
N LEU A 62 7.37 -4.88 0.60
CA LEU A 62 6.51 -3.88 -0.04
C LEU A 62 7.05 -3.43 -1.41
N ALA A 63 8.38 -3.30 -1.56
CA ALA A 63 9.01 -3.02 -2.85
C ALA A 63 8.76 -4.16 -3.85
N TRP A 64 8.77 -5.41 -3.38
CA TRP A 64 8.41 -6.55 -4.22
C TRP A 64 6.94 -6.52 -4.63
N LEU A 65 6.01 -6.20 -3.71
CA LEU A 65 4.61 -5.95 -4.05
C LEU A 65 4.47 -4.87 -5.13
N PHE A 66 5.23 -3.79 -5.01
CA PHE A 66 5.24 -2.71 -5.99
C PHE A 66 5.72 -3.18 -7.37
N VAL A 67 6.77 -4.02 -7.43
CA VAL A 67 7.21 -4.63 -8.69
C VAL A 67 6.12 -5.53 -9.31
N ALA A 68 5.40 -6.31 -8.49
CA ALA A 68 4.27 -7.11 -8.97
C ALA A 68 3.15 -6.22 -9.52
N TYR A 69 2.90 -5.08 -8.89
CA TYR A 69 1.92 -4.09 -9.35
C TYR A 69 2.35 -3.42 -10.66
N LEU A 70 3.62 -3.03 -10.82
CA LEU A 70 4.12 -2.48 -12.08
C LEU A 70 4.02 -3.49 -13.24
N ARG A 71 4.22 -4.78 -12.96
CA ARG A 71 3.99 -5.85 -13.95
C ARG A 71 2.51 -5.95 -14.32
N PHE A 72 1.63 -5.89 -13.34
CA PHE A 72 0.18 -5.85 -13.56
C PHE A 72 -0.24 -4.69 -14.48
N LEU A 73 0.25 -3.47 -14.24
CA LEU A 73 -0.06 -2.31 -15.09
C LEU A 73 0.35 -2.50 -16.55
N ARG A 74 1.43 -3.24 -16.82
CA ARG A 74 1.89 -3.56 -18.18
C ARG A 74 1.00 -4.60 -18.87
N GLU A 75 0.32 -5.43 -18.10
CA GLU A 75 -0.57 -6.49 -18.60
C GLU A 75 -2.03 -6.03 -18.73
N CYS A 76 -2.37 -4.86 -18.19
CA CYS A 76 -3.67 -4.24 -18.33
C CYS A 76 -3.90 -3.73 -19.76
N ASP A 77 -5.16 -3.68 -20.18
CA ASP A 77 -5.55 -2.91 -21.35
C ASP A 77 -5.37 -1.40 -21.12
N GLU A 78 -5.50 -0.60 -22.18
CA GLU A 78 -5.24 0.84 -22.11
C GLU A 78 -6.19 1.58 -21.17
N LEU A 79 -7.46 1.16 -21.10
CA LEU A 79 -8.47 1.80 -20.26
C LEU A 79 -8.24 1.47 -18.79
N GLU A 80 -8.04 0.19 -18.46
CA GLU A 80 -7.72 -0.28 -17.10
C GLU A 80 -6.41 0.35 -16.61
N ARG A 81 -5.36 0.36 -17.44
CA ARG A 81 -4.08 1.01 -17.11
C ARG A 81 -4.25 2.51 -16.87
N ARG A 82 -5.07 3.20 -17.67
CA ARG A 82 -5.34 4.63 -17.49
C ARG A 82 -6.08 4.90 -16.18
N ILE A 83 -7.11 4.11 -15.86
CA ILE A 83 -7.84 4.22 -14.58
C ILE A 83 -6.88 4.06 -13.40
N GLU A 84 -6.01 3.06 -13.45
CA GLU A 84 -5.04 2.79 -12.37
C GLU A 84 -4.02 3.92 -12.21
N LEU A 85 -3.44 4.41 -13.32
CA LEU A 85 -2.46 5.49 -13.29
C LEU A 85 -3.08 6.82 -12.85
N ASP A 86 -4.29 7.15 -13.34
CA ASP A 86 -5.01 8.35 -12.91
C ASP A 86 -5.33 8.27 -11.41
N ALA A 87 -5.78 7.11 -10.91
CA ALA A 87 -6.05 6.91 -9.49
C ALA A 87 -4.79 7.06 -8.63
N LEU A 88 -3.65 6.49 -9.06
CA LEU A 88 -2.37 6.66 -8.37
C LEU A 88 -1.90 8.12 -8.37
N ALA A 89 -2.02 8.82 -9.49
CA ALA A 89 -1.59 10.21 -9.62
C ALA A 89 -2.36 11.10 -8.64
N TRP A 90 -3.68 10.94 -8.58
CA TRP A 90 -4.51 11.65 -7.61
C TRP A 90 -4.18 11.27 -6.17
N ALA A 91 -4.03 9.98 -5.87
CA ALA A 91 -3.71 9.51 -4.52
C ALA A 91 -2.36 10.04 -4.04
N ALA A 92 -1.35 10.03 -4.91
CA ALA A 92 -0.04 10.61 -4.64
C ALA A 92 -0.13 12.13 -4.41
N GLY A 93 -0.88 12.85 -5.25
CA GLY A 93 -1.14 14.28 -5.08
C GLY A 93 -1.81 14.61 -3.74
N ILE A 94 -2.91 13.92 -3.41
CA ILE A 94 -3.62 14.09 -2.14
C ILE A 94 -2.70 13.79 -0.95
N THR A 95 -1.93 12.71 -1.04
CA THR A 95 -1.00 12.31 0.03
C THR A 95 0.10 13.35 0.21
N LEU A 96 0.67 13.88 -0.87
CA LEU A 96 1.69 14.94 -0.81
C LEU A 96 1.15 16.21 -0.14
N HIS A 97 -0.07 16.63 -0.48
CA HIS A 97 -0.72 17.76 0.19
C HIS A 97 -0.97 17.45 1.67
N GLY A 98 -1.39 16.22 2.00
CA GLY A 98 -1.54 15.76 3.37
C GLY A 98 -0.23 15.78 4.16
N VAL A 99 0.89 15.36 3.55
CA VAL A 99 2.23 15.43 4.13
C VAL A 99 2.60 16.88 4.44
N LEU A 100 2.46 17.79 3.48
CA LEU A 100 2.78 19.21 3.65
C LEU A 100 1.89 19.87 4.72
N ALA A 101 0.58 19.59 4.70
CA ALA A 101 -0.34 20.10 5.71
C ALA A 101 0.02 19.59 7.12
N CYS A 102 0.30 18.28 7.25
CA CYS A 102 0.70 17.70 8.53
C CYS A 102 2.02 18.30 9.03
N LEU A 103 3.00 18.48 8.13
CA LEU A 103 4.28 19.13 8.43
C LEU A 103 4.07 20.54 9.00
N PHE A 104 3.31 21.40 8.32
CA PHE A 104 3.07 22.77 8.78
C PHE A 104 2.24 22.83 10.08
N LEU A 105 1.26 21.94 10.26
CA LEU A 105 0.47 21.89 11.50
C LEU A 105 1.27 21.42 12.71
N LEU A 106 2.21 20.48 12.51
CA LEU A 106 3.14 20.04 13.55
C LEU A 106 4.16 21.15 13.89
N ASP A 107 4.70 21.81 12.87
CA ASP A 107 5.64 22.94 13.03
C ASP A 107 5.01 24.11 13.77
N ALA A 108 3.80 24.51 13.39
CA ALA A 108 3.00 25.54 14.05
C ALA A 108 2.46 25.11 15.44
N ARG A 109 2.73 23.87 15.87
CA ARG A 109 2.25 23.27 17.14
C ARG A 109 0.72 23.28 17.30
N VAL A 110 -0.02 23.38 16.20
CA VAL A 110 -1.48 23.21 16.17
C VAL A 110 -1.84 21.73 16.36
N LEU A 111 -0.98 20.84 15.88
CA LEU A 111 -1.10 19.40 16.03
C LEU A 111 0.04 18.86 16.92
N ALA A 112 -0.29 18.03 17.90
CA ALA A 112 0.67 17.42 18.83
C ALA A 112 0.72 15.89 18.68
N TRP A 113 0.62 15.39 17.45
CA TRP A 113 0.64 13.96 17.19
C TRP A 113 2.06 13.38 17.26
N PRO A 114 2.24 12.18 17.83
CA PRO A 114 3.51 11.48 17.73
C PRO A 114 3.78 11.09 16.27
N ALA A 115 5.04 11.19 15.83
CA ALA A 115 5.43 10.95 14.44
C ALA A 115 4.91 9.62 13.84
N PRO A 116 4.94 8.47 14.56
CA PRO A 116 4.38 7.23 14.04
C PRO A 116 2.88 7.33 13.69
N ARG A 117 2.10 8.07 14.50
CA ARG A 117 0.67 8.27 14.25
C ARG A 117 0.45 9.13 13.00
N ALA A 118 1.22 10.20 12.85
CA ALA A 118 1.14 11.04 11.65
C ALA A 118 1.44 10.22 10.38
N MET A 119 2.51 9.41 10.40
CA MET A 119 2.87 8.56 9.26
C MET A 119 1.81 7.48 8.97
N ALA A 120 1.22 6.88 10.00
CA ALA A 120 0.14 5.90 9.82
C ALA A 120 -1.09 6.52 9.14
N VAL A 121 -1.51 7.73 9.56
CA VAL A 121 -2.63 8.46 8.94
C VAL A 121 -2.34 8.77 7.47
N LEU A 122 -1.11 9.18 7.14
CA LEU A 122 -0.70 9.45 5.77
C LEU A 122 -0.70 8.18 4.89
N GLY A 123 -0.29 7.03 5.45
CA GLY A 123 -0.40 5.74 4.78
C GLY A 123 -1.87 5.36 4.49
N VAL A 124 -2.77 5.58 5.45
CA VAL A 124 -4.21 5.38 5.27
C VAL A 124 -4.78 6.35 4.22
N LEU A 125 -4.34 7.61 4.22
CA LEU A 125 -4.76 8.60 3.23
C LEU A 125 -4.38 8.18 1.81
N LEU A 126 -3.15 7.66 1.61
CA LEU A 126 -2.70 7.15 0.32
C LEU A 126 -3.57 5.99 -0.17
N LEU A 127 -3.73 4.95 0.65
CA LEU A 127 -4.48 3.75 0.25
C LEU A 127 -5.98 4.05 0.10
N GLY A 128 -6.54 4.84 1.01
CA GLY A 128 -7.94 5.23 1.00
C GLY A 128 -8.29 6.11 -0.19
N SER A 129 -7.49 7.15 -0.48
CA SER A 129 -7.71 8.00 -1.65
C SER A 129 -7.56 7.22 -2.95
N TYR A 130 -6.55 6.36 -3.07
CA TYR A 130 -6.42 5.47 -4.24
C TYR A 130 -7.66 4.59 -4.43
N ALA A 131 -8.14 3.91 -3.39
CA ALA A 131 -9.31 3.03 -3.48
C ALA A 131 -10.58 3.79 -3.87
N VAL A 132 -10.81 4.96 -3.28
CA VAL A 132 -11.96 5.83 -3.61
C VAL A 132 -11.88 6.29 -5.06
N ILE A 133 -10.75 6.85 -5.48
CA ILE A 133 -10.61 7.46 -6.80
C ILE A 133 -10.65 6.40 -7.90
N ARG A 134 -9.97 5.26 -7.69
CA ARG A 134 -10.09 4.11 -8.58
C ARG A 134 -11.54 3.67 -8.75
N SER A 135 -12.29 3.56 -7.66
CA SER A 135 -13.70 3.17 -7.70
C SER A 135 -14.57 4.17 -8.46
N LEU A 136 -14.34 5.47 -8.27
CA LEU A 136 -15.05 6.54 -8.97
C LEU A 136 -14.74 6.55 -10.47
N LEU A 137 -13.46 6.41 -10.85
CA LEU A 137 -13.05 6.34 -12.24
C LEU A 137 -13.62 5.08 -12.91
N HIS A 138 -13.57 3.93 -12.25
CA HIS A 138 -14.15 2.70 -12.78
C HIS A 138 -15.65 2.83 -13.05
N ARG A 139 -16.42 3.43 -12.12
CA ARG A 139 -17.85 3.69 -12.31
C ARG A 139 -18.17 4.67 -13.45
N ARG A 140 -17.23 5.54 -13.81
CA ARG A 140 -17.43 6.55 -14.87
C ARG A 140 -17.21 5.97 -16.28
N TYR A 141 -16.38 4.94 -16.40
CA TYR A 141 -16.01 4.33 -17.69
C TYR A 141 -16.68 2.96 -17.93
N GLN A 142 -17.55 2.52 -17.03
CA GLN A 142 -18.54 1.46 -17.28
C GLN A 142 -19.78 2.03 -17.96
#